data_AF-A0AAV2FC89-F1
#
_entry.id   AF-A0AAV2FC89-F1
#
_cell.length_a   1.000
_cell.length_b   1.000
_cell.length_c   1.000
_cell.angle_alpha   90.00
_cell.angle_beta   90.00
_cell.angle_gamma   90.00
#
_symmetry.space_group_name_H-M   'P 1'
#
loop_
_entity.id
_entity.type
_entity.pdbx_description
1 polymer ?
#
loop_
_entity_poly.entity_id
_entity_poly.type
_entity_poly.pdbx_seq_one_letter_code
_entity_poly.pdbx_strand_id
1 'polypeptide(L)' 'MGHQNVWNSHPKTYGPGSRACRVCGNPHAIIRKYGLMCCRQCFRSNAKEIGFIKSLLAMEMLTLDSNLLSVLCGVIQRT' A
#
# COMPACT_ATOMS: atom_id res chain seq x y z
N MET A 1 -25.84 -30.46 9.89
CA MET A 1 -24.41 -30.28 9.58
C MET A 1 -24.14 -29.43 8.32
N GLY A 2 -25.08 -28.64 7.80
CA GLY A 2 -24.88 -27.86 6.55
C GLY A 2 -24.00 -26.60 6.67
N HIS A 3 -23.79 -26.07 7.87
CA HIS A 3 -23.04 -24.84 8.11
C HIS A 3 -21.57 -24.90 7.61
N GLN A 4 -20.93 -26.07 7.72
CA GLN A 4 -19.51 -26.22 7.37
C GLN A 4 -19.24 -26.03 5.87
N ASN A 5 -20.18 -26.40 5.00
CA ASN A 5 -20.02 -26.29 3.55
C ASN A 5 -20.41 -24.90 3.00
N VAL A 6 -21.06 -24.06 3.82
CA VAL A 6 -21.51 -22.72 3.43
C VAL A 6 -20.51 -21.65 3.87
N TRP A 7 -19.81 -21.87 4.98
CA TRP A 7 -18.84 -20.93 5.53
C TRP A 7 -17.70 -20.63 4.55
N ASN A 8 -17.52 -19.36 4.19
CA ASN A 8 -16.47 -18.89 3.27
C ASN A 8 -16.46 -19.62 1.91
N SER A 9 -17.63 -20.10 1.47
CA SER A 9 -17.82 -20.82 0.20
C SER A 9 -17.55 -19.95 -1.04
N HIS A 10 -17.70 -18.63 -0.95
CA HIS A 10 -17.43 -17.73 -2.05
C HIS A 10 -15.91 -17.51 -2.24
N PRO A 11 -15.35 -17.76 -3.43
CA PRO A 11 -13.93 -17.56 -3.70
C PRO A 11 -13.56 -16.06 -3.57
N LYS A 12 -12.43 -15.78 -2.92
CA LYS A 12 -11.91 -14.41 -2.69
C LYS A 12 -10.64 -14.16 -3.51
N THR A 13 -10.70 -14.47 -4.80
CA THR A 13 -9.55 -14.31 -5.71
C THR A 13 -9.32 -12.87 -6.16
N TYR A 14 -10.37 -12.03 -6.13
CA TYR A 14 -10.31 -10.62 -6.54
C TYR A 14 -11.17 -9.70 -5.66
N GLY A 15 -11.05 -8.39 -5.90
CA GLY A 15 -11.81 -7.36 -5.19
C GLY A 15 -11.18 -6.92 -3.85
N PRO A 16 -11.83 -6.02 -3.11
CA PRO A 16 -11.28 -5.47 -1.86
C PRO A 16 -11.03 -6.52 -0.78
N GLY A 17 -11.94 -7.49 -0.62
CA GLY A 17 -11.83 -8.55 0.39
C GLY A 17 -10.83 -9.67 0.06
N SER A 18 -10.24 -9.67 -1.14
CA SER A 18 -9.15 -10.59 -1.50
C SER A 18 -7.78 -10.12 -0.99
N ARG A 19 -7.70 -8.86 -0.55
CA ARG A 19 -6.42 -8.21 -0.21
C ARG A 19 -6.42 -7.81 1.25
N ALA A 20 -5.26 -7.93 1.86
CA ALA A 20 -5.00 -7.45 3.20
C ALA A 20 -3.65 -6.71 3.24
N CYS A 21 -3.54 -5.71 4.12
CA CYS A 21 -2.27 -5.09 4.42
C CYS A 21 -1.28 -6.12 4.97
N ARG A 22 -0.04 -6.10 4.49
CA ARG A 22 1.03 -6.99 4.98
C ARG A 22 1.40 -6.79 6.46
N VAL A 23 1.16 -5.59 7.01
CA VAL A 23 1.55 -5.23 8.39
C VAL A 23 0.41 -5.45 9.37
N CYS A 24 -0.79 -4.92 9.07
CA CYS A 24 -1.91 -4.91 10.01
C CYS A 24 -3.07 -5.83 9.64
N GLY A 25 -3.02 -6.53 8.50
CA GLY A 25 -4.09 -7.41 8.04
C GLY A 25 -5.39 -6.71 7.60
N ASN A 26 -5.46 -5.38 7.74
CA ASN A 26 -6.65 -4.61 7.37
C ASN A 26 -6.83 -4.59 5.83
N PRO A 27 -8.00 -4.98 5.29
CA PRO A 27 -8.31 -4.92 3.85
C PRO A 27 -8.55 -3.48 3.34
N HIS A 28 -8.78 -2.53 4.25
CA HIS A 28 -9.11 -1.16 3.89
C HIS A 28 -7.86 -0.29 3.62
N ALA A 29 -8.04 0.70 2.74
CA ALA A 29 -7.04 1.75 2.46
C ALA A 29 -5.64 1.20 2.10
N ILE A 30 -5.60 0.11 1.33
CA ILE A 30 -4.35 -0.51 0.87
C ILE A 30 -3.77 0.27 -0.30
N ILE A 31 -2.52 0.70 -0.15
CA ILE A 31 -1.66 1.22 -1.22
C ILE A 31 -1.13 0.03 -2.02
N ARG A 32 -1.53 -0.01 -3.29
CA ARG A 32 -1.19 -1.08 -4.24
C ARG A 32 -0.07 -0.69 -5.22
N LYS A 33 0.29 0.59 -5.24
CA LYS A 33 1.32 1.11 -6.14
C LYS A 33 2.68 0.54 -5.75
N TYR A 34 3.51 0.22 -6.75
CA TYR A 34 4.86 -0.34 -6.56
C TYR A 34 4.92 -1.68 -5.80
N GLY A 35 3.81 -2.43 -5.72
CA GLY A 35 3.80 -3.76 -5.08
C GLY A 35 3.90 -3.75 -3.54
N LEU A 36 3.76 -2.58 -2.90
CA LEU A 36 3.88 -2.40 -1.44
C LEU A 36 2.83 -3.19 -0.64
N MET A 37 1.57 -3.24 -1.12
CA MET A 37 0.45 -3.94 -0.48
C MET A 37 0.30 -3.58 1.03
N CYS A 38 0.42 -2.30 1.33
CA CYS A 38 0.49 -1.77 2.69
C CYS A 38 -0.62 -0.75 2.93
N CYS A 39 -1.18 -0.70 4.14
CA CYS A 39 -2.23 0.26 4.49
C CYS A 39 -1.67 1.68 4.58
N ARG A 40 -2.46 2.74 4.31
CA ARG A 40 -1.96 4.13 4.40
C ARG A 40 -1.38 4.52 5.77
N GLN A 41 -1.94 3.98 6.86
CA GLN A 41 -1.46 4.25 8.22
C GLN A 41 -0.09 3.59 8.44
N CYS A 42 0.00 2.32 8.06
CA CYS A 42 1.20 1.50 8.10
C CYS A 42 2.32 2.11 7.25
N PHE A 43 1.97 2.61 6.06
CA PHE A 43 2.91 3.27 5.18
C PHE A 43 3.48 4.54 5.82
N ARG A 44 2.67 5.36 6.51
CA ARG A 44 3.15 6.58 7.19
C ARG A 44 4.14 6.28 8.31
N SER A 45 3.93 5.23 9.09
CA SER A 45 4.85 4.85 10.16
C SER A 45 6.19 4.33 9.64
N ASN A 46 6.18 3.59 8.52
CA ASN A 46 7.37 2.96 7.96
C ASN A 46 8.00 3.75 6.79
N ALA A 47 7.43 4.89 6.39
CA ALA A 47 7.85 5.65 5.21
C ALA A 47 9.34 6.01 5.25
N LYS A 48 9.86 6.39 6.42
CA LYS A 48 11.27 6.75 6.62
C LYS A 48 12.22 5.57 6.40
N GLU A 49 11.85 4.38 6.89
CA GLU A 49 12.65 3.16 6.77
C GLU A 49 12.63 2.60 5.35
N ILE A 50 11.53 2.80 4.62
CA ILE A 50 11.42 2.45 3.21
C ILE A 50 12.21 3.44 2.33
N GLY A 51 12.64 4.59 2.87
CA GLY A 51 13.40 5.63 2.15
C GLY A 51 12.54 6.72 1.49
N PHE A 52 11.27 6.83 1.84
CA PHE A 52 10.42 7.93 1.38
C PHE A 52 10.70 9.20 2.19
N ILE A 53 11.14 10.27 1.51
CA ILE A 53 11.42 11.57 2.11
C ILE A 53 10.33 12.57 1.69
N LYS A 54 9.85 13.38 2.64
CA LYS A 54 8.88 14.45 2.37
C LYS A 54 9.62 15.63 1.73
N SER A 55 9.44 15.84 0.44
CA SER A 55 10.04 16.95 -0.31
C SER A 55 9.40 18.29 0.09
N LEU A 56 9.87 18.91 1.17
CA LEU A 56 9.52 20.29 1.52
C LEU A 56 10.64 21.29 1.18
N LEU A 57 11.88 20.84 1.00
CA LEU A 57 13.06 21.54 0.43
C LEU A 57 14.27 20.59 0.64
N ALA A 58 15.25 20.58 -0.29
CA ALA A 58 16.47 19.74 -0.36
C ALA A 58 16.26 18.28 -0.90
N MET A 59 16.94 17.83 -1.96
CA MET A 59 18.39 17.60 -2.13
C MET A 59 18.98 16.74 -1.01
N GLU A 60 18.86 15.42 -1.13
CA GLU A 60 19.97 14.47 -0.94
C GLU A 60 19.54 13.06 -1.37
N MET A 61 20.38 12.45 -2.23
CA MET A 61 20.58 11.01 -2.47
C MET A 61 19.30 10.17 -2.56
N LEU A 62 18.79 9.81 -3.74
CA LEU A 62 19.46 8.90 -4.66
C LEU A 62 18.91 9.09 -6.07
N THR A 63 19.79 9.50 -6.97
CA THR A 63 19.68 9.17 -8.39
C THR A 63 19.76 7.66 -8.55
N LEU A 64 18.65 7.04 -8.97
CA LEU A 64 18.60 6.14 -10.12
C LEU A 64 17.13 6.05 -10.58
N ASP A 65 16.95 6.40 -11.84
CA ASP A 65 15.74 6.40 -12.68
C ASP A 65 14.81 7.63 -12.67
N SER A 66 15.16 8.52 -13.60
CA SER A 66 14.62 9.84 -13.97
C SER A 66 13.19 9.90 -14.50
N ASN A 67 12.37 8.85 -14.40
CA ASN A 67 11.03 8.83 -15.05
C ASN A 67 9.84 8.56 -14.12
N LEU A 68 10.03 8.53 -12.79
CA LEU A 68 8.97 8.11 -11.85
C LEU A 68 8.52 9.17 -10.83
N LEU A 69 9.19 10.33 -10.74
CA LEU A 69 9.04 11.24 -9.60
C LEU A 69 7.82 12.18 -9.67
N SER A 70 7.26 12.47 -10.85
CA SER A 70 6.12 13.40 -10.99
C SER A 70 4.76 12.78 -10.66
N VAL A 71 4.63 11.45 -10.70
CA VAL A 71 3.34 10.75 -10.50
C VAL A 71 3.17 10.21 -9.06
N LEU A 72 4.22 10.28 -8.25
CA LEU A 72 4.27 9.74 -6.89
C LEU A 72 3.84 10.75 -5.83
N CYS A 73 4.39 11.96 -5.89
CA CYS A 73 4.15 13.01 -4.90
C CYS A 73 2.66 13.42 -4.85
N GLY A 74 1.99 13.53 -6.01
CA GLY A 74 0.58 13.90 -6.10
C GLY A 74 -0.42 12.81 -5.68
N VAL A 75 -0.03 11.53 -5.69
CA VAL A 75 -0.94 10.41 -5.36
C VAL A 75 -0.88 10.01 -3.89
N ILE A 76 0.28 10.15 -3.23
CA ILE A 76 0.43 9.79 -1.80
C ILE A 76 -0.12 10.88 -0.88
N GLN A 77 -0.19 12.15 -1.32
CA GLN A 77 -0.74 13.24 -0.49
C GLN A 77 -2.29 13.25 -0.41
N ARG A 78 -3.00 12.54 -1.30
CA ARG A 78 -4.49 12.49 -1.31
C ARG A 78 -5.08 11.11 -0.97
N THR A 79 -4.26 10.11 -0.62
CA THR A 79 -4.71 8.77 -0.17
C THR A 79 -4.51 8.54 1.32
#